data_AF-A0A832WZM3-F1
#
_entry.id   AF-A0A832WZM3-F1
#
_cell.length_a   1.000
_cell.length_b   1.000
_cell.length_c   1.000
_cell.angle_alpha   90.00
_cell.angle_beta   90.00
_cell.angle_gamma   90.00
#
_symmetry.space_group_name_H-M   'P 1'
#
loop_
_entity.id
_entity.type
_entity.pdbx_description
1 polymer ?
#
loop_
_entity_poly.entity_id
_entity_poly.type
_entity_poly.pdbx_seq_one_letter_code
_entity_poly.pdbx_strand_id
1 'polypeptide(L)'
;MNIKMTISLILFVLLASMFAAGCTGSNNEKTAYQDAEWNESFHNNLAILHTDLNNSINAMDLTEDFNDPSFIMAAQNMIDDSQNALNENNQFTVSPDLQEAQKEWALGLNDSISVGKCYLNMSNNSKNNNETALYEDLNEFNSIGSSMSAHMNRAATLAKVAQGTV
;
A
#
# COMPACT_ATOMS: atom_id res chain seq x y z
N MET A 1 -23.40 -11.69 2.01
CA MET A 1 -22.58 -10.52 2.38
C MET A 1 -22.48 -9.67 1.13
N ASN A 2 -22.80 -8.37 1.18
CA ASN A 2 -22.69 -7.47 0.02
C ASN A 2 -21.19 -7.34 -0.35
N ILE A 3 -20.82 -7.56 -1.62
CA ILE A 3 -19.42 -7.49 -2.10
C ILE A 3 -18.76 -6.16 -1.69
N LYS A 4 -19.49 -5.04 -1.76
CA LYS A 4 -19.01 -3.73 -1.32
C LYS A 4 -18.65 -3.73 0.15
N MET A 5 -19.56 -4.21 0.99
CA MET A 5 -19.34 -4.29 2.44
C MET A 5 -18.13 -5.18 2.76
N THR A 6 -17.92 -6.26 2.00
CA THR A 6 -16.74 -7.13 2.12
C THR A 6 -15.45 -6.36 1.81
N ILE A 7 -15.38 -5.66 0.68
CA ILE A 7 -14.18 -4.92 0.25
C ILE A 7 -13.88 -3.77 1.20
N SER A 8 -14.89 -2.99 1.61
CA SER A 8 -14.71 -1.92 2.60
C SER A 8 -14.19 -2.45 3.94
N LEU A 9 -14.66 -3.61 4.39
CA LEU A 9 -14.14 -4.27 5.61
C LEU A 9 -12.67 -4.66 5.47
N ILE A 10 -12.29 -5.25 4.33
CA ILE A 10 -10.89 -5.63 4.07
C ILE A 10 -10.02 -4.38 4.04
N LEU A 11 -10.42 -3.33 3.32
CA LEU A 11 -9.70 -2.07 3.28
C LEU A 11 -9.53 -1.44 4.66
N PHE A 12 -10.59 -1.48 5.49
CA PHE A 12 -10.51 -0.97 6.85
C PHE A 12 -9.50 -1.75 7.69
N VAL A 13 -9.43 -3.08 7.53
CA VAL A 13 -8.42 -3.93 8.19
C VAL A 13 -7.01 -3.59 7.70
N LEU A 14 -6.83 -3.35 6.39
CA LEU A 14 -5.55 -2.94 5.81
C LEU A 14 -5.09 -1.60 6.38
N LEU A 15 -5.97 -0.59 6.39
CA LEU A 15 -5.69 0.73 6.93
C LEU A 15 -5.33 0.66 8.43
N ALA A 16 -6.10 -0.09 9.21
CA ALA A 16 -5.85 -0.26 10.64
C ALA A 16 -4.52 -0.97 10.92
N SER A 17 -4.03 -1.78 9.98
CA SER A 17 -2.77 -2.51 10.16
C SER A 17 -1.54 -1.61 9.99
N MET A 18 -1.63 -0.48 9.31
CA MET A 18 -0.46 0.29 8.85
C MET A 18 -0.03 1.45 9.80
N PHE A 19 -0.52 1.50 11.04
CA PHE A 19 -0.12 2.54 12.00
C PHE A 19 1.36 2.43 12.43
N ALA A 20 2.20 3.31 11.90
CA ALA A 20 3.58 3.54 12.36
C ALA A 20 3.69 4.89 13.10
N ALA A 21 3.75 4.86 14.43
CA ALA A 21 4.14 6.01 15.25
C ALA A 21 5.65 6.26 15.12
N GLY A 22 6.03 7.47 14.73
CA GLY A 22 7.40 7.88 14.49
C GLY A 22 8.13 8.37 15.74
N CYS A 23 9.39 7.98 15.88
CA CYS A 23 10.41 8.66 16.68
C CYS A 23 11.72 8.60 15.90
N THR A 24 12.33 9.76 15.64
CA THR A 24 13.58 9.90 14.91
C THR A 24 14.78 9.70 15.83
N GLY A 25 15.54 8.61 15.62
CA GLY A 25 16.84 8.37 16.25
C GLY A 25 17.97 8.59 15.25
N SER A 26 18.77 9.65 15.43
CA SER A 26 19.91 9.96 14.57
C SER A 26 21.18 9.30 15.10
N ASN A 27 21.60 8.19 14.51
CA ASN A 27 22.95 7.63 14.73
C ASN A 27 23.86 8.04 13.56
N ASN A 28 24.77 8.96 13.85
CA ASN A 28 25.80 9.44 12.93
C ASN A 28 26.94 8.42 12.82
N GLU A 29 26.89 7.53 11.82
CA GLU A 29 28.10 6.92 11.26
C GLU A 29 28.23 7.31 9.79
N LYS A 30 29.40 7.85 9.44
CA LYS A 30 29.67 8.48 8.14
C LYS A 30 29.95 7.41 7.09
N THR A 31 28.90 6.76 6.62
CA THR A 31 28.90 5.88 5.44
C THR A 31 28.21 6.58 4.26
N ALA A 32 28.52 6.19 3.02
CA ALA A 32 27.86 6.68 1.80
C ALA A 32 26.38 6.23 1.65
N TYR A 33 25.77 5.75 2.73
CA TYR A 33 24.40 5.25 2.76
C TYR A 33 23.41 6.39 2.99
N GLN A 34 22.23 6.26 2.40
CA GLN A 34 21.17 7.27 2.37
C GLN A 34 20.02 6.88 3.32
N ASP A 35 20.35 6.38 4.51
CA ASP A 35 19.39 5.78 5.44
C ASP A 35 18.36 6.79 5.95
N ALA A 36 18.78 8.02 6.21
CA ALA A 36 17.90 9.09 6.67
C ALA A 36 16.92 9.52 5.56
N GLU A 37 17.43 9.69 4.34
CA GLU A 37 16.63 10.07 3.18
C GLU A 37 15.65 8.96 2.77
N TRP A 38 16.10 7.69 2.81
CA TRP A 38 15.22 6.55 2.60
C TRP A 38 14.13 6.49 3.66
N ASN A 39 14.46 6.70 4.93
CA ASN A 39 13.48 6.68 6.01
C ASN A 39 12.44 7.81 5.90
N GLU A 40 12.86 9.01 5.49
CA GLU A 40 11.94 10.11 5.21
C GLU A 40 11.02 9.78 4.04
N SER A 41 11.57 9.28 2.93
CA SER A 41 10.79 8.84 1.75
C SER A 41 9.80 7.72 2.12
N PHE A 42 10.23 6.73 2.93
CA PHE A 42 9.39 5.65 3.42
C PHE A 42 8.17 6.18 4.18
N HIS A 43 8.35 7.09 5.14
CA HIS A 43 7.24 7.63 5.93
C HIS A 43 6.31 8.53 5.10
N ASN A 44 6.87 9.34 4.21
CA ASN A 44 6.08 10.20 3.31
C ASN A 44 5.20 9.37 2.39
N ASN A 45 5.78 8.36 1.73
CA ASN A 45 5.03 7.49 0.81
C ASN A 45 4.04 6.57 1.56
N LEU A 46 4.34 6.15 2.78
CA LEU A 46 3.37 5.42 3.62
C LEU A 46 2.14 6.27 3.96
N ALA A 47 2.32 7.58 4.20
CA ALA A 47 1.21 8.50 4.45
C ALA A 47 0.35 8.75 3.19
N ILE A 48 0.98 8.83 2.01
CA ILE A 48 0.27 8.91 0.72
C ILE A 48 -0.57 7.65 0.51
N LEU A 49 0.02 6.47 0.69
CA LEU A 49 -0.70 5.21 0.52
C LEU A 49 -1.89 5.06 1.49
N HIS A 50 -1.75 5.49 2.75
CA HIS A 50 -2.88 5.56 3.67
C HIS A 50 -4.01 6.46 3.14
N THR A 51 -3.64 7.58 2.50
CA THR A 51 -4.60 8.50 1.89
C THR A 51 -5.30 7.82 0.72
N ASP A 52 -4.59 7.08 -0.12
CA ASP A 52 -5.16 6.33 -1.23
C ASP A 52 -6.14 5.26 -0.76
N LEU A 53 -5.76 4.46 0.25
CA LEU A 53 -6.64 3.46 0.85
C LEU A 53 -7.92 4.09 1.41
N ASN A 54 -7.80 5.21 2.12
CA ASN A 54 -8.96 5.96 2.62
C ASN A 54 -9.85 6.48 1.49
N ASN A 55 -9.26 6.99 0.42
CA ASN A 55 -10.00 7.44 -0.75
C ASN A 55 -10.74 6.28 -1.42
N SER A 56 -10.14 5.08 -1.51
CA SER A 56 -10.80 3.88 -2.00
C SER A 56 -11.98 3.46 -1.11
N ILE A 57 -11.83 3.51 0.22
CA ILE A 57 -12.92 3.23 1.18
C ILE A 57 -14.08 4.19 0.94
N ASN A 58 -13.80 5.49 0.91
CA ASN A 58 -14.82 6.53 0.73
C ASN A 58 -15.52 6.41 -0.64
N ALA A 59 -14.78 6.09 -1.70
CA ALA A 59 -15.35 5.87 -3.03
C ALA A 59 -16.23 4.61 -3.06
N MET A 60 -15.94 3.57 -2.29
CA MET A 60 -16.82 2.41 -2.19
C MET A 60 -18.12 2.69 -1.41
N ASP A 61 -18.03 3.49 -0.35
CA ASP A 61 -19.18 3.82 0.53
C ASP A 61 -20.18 4.76 -0.17
N LEU A 62 -19.70 5.65 -1.03
CA LEU A 62 -20.52 6.66 -1.70
C LEU A 62 -21.18 6.20 -3.02
N THR A 63 -20.90 4.98 -3.48
CA THR A 63 -21.27 4.55 -4.85
C THR A 63 -22.28 3.43 -4.85
N GLU A 64 -23.15 3.38 -5.85
CA GLU A 64 -24.11 2.27 -6.04
C GLU A 64 -23.48 1.08 -6.79
N ASP A 65 -22.50 1.33 -7.66
CA ASP A 65 -21.76 0.30 -8.41
C ASP A 65 -20.22 0.55 -8.37
N PHE A 66 -19.39 -0.42 -8.78
CA PHE A 66 -17.92 -0.30 -8.85
C PHE A 66 -17.43 0.50 -10.07
N ASN A 67 -18.31 0.88 -11.00
CA ASN A 67 -17.97 1.69 -12.18
C ASN A 67 -18.05 3.21 -11.94
N ASP A 68 -17.97 3.66 -10.69
CA ASP A 68 -17.96 5.08 -10.38
C ASP A 68 -16.61 5.75 -10.72
N PRO A 69 -16.60 6.94 -11.34
CA PRO A 69 -15.36 7.65 -11.66
C PRO A 69 -14.43 7.89 -10.46
N SER A 70 -14.98 8.11 -9.26
CA SER A 70 -14.21 8.34 -8.03
C SER A 70 -13.48 7.07 -7.59
N PHE A 71 -14.10 5.89 -7.81
CA PHE A 71 -13.48 4.61 -7.50
C PHE A 71 -12.33 4.30 -8.46
N ILE A 72 -12.55 4.54 -9.76
CA ILE A 72 -11.52 4.41 -10.80
C ILE A 72 -10.36 5.36 -10.53
N MET A 73 -10.63 6.62 -10.16
CA MET A 73 -9.62 7.61 -9.85
C MET A 73 -8.80 7.22 -8.62
N ALA A 74 -9.45 6.75 -7.54
CA ALA A 74 -8.74 6.28 -6.35
C ALA A 74 -7.83 5.09 -6.67
N ALA A 75 -8.29 4.15 -7.50
CA ALA A 75 -7.48 3.02 -7.97
C ALA A 75 -6.26 3.46 -8.79
N GLN A 76 -6.43 4.45 -9.68
CA GLN A 76 -5.34 4.96 -10.50
C GLN A 76 -4.31 5.71 -9.65
N ASN A 77 -4.74 6.55 -8.70
CA ASN A 77 -3.84 7.24 -7.77
C ASN A 77 -2.99 6.24 -6.98
N MET A 78 -3.61 5.19 -6.43
CA MET A 78 -2.88 4.13 -5.73
C MET A 78 -1.81 3.48 -6.60
N ILE A 79 -2.10 3.20 -7.87
CA ILE A 79 -1.11 2.65 -8.82
C ILE A 79 0.03 3.62 -9.03
N ASP A 80 -0.28 4.88 -9.36
CA ASP A 80 0.71 5.88 -9.75
C ASP A 80 1.62 6.24 -8.57
N ASP A 81 1.04 6.50 -7.39
CA ASP A 81 1.78 6.86 -6.18
C ASP A 81 2.62 5.68 -5.68
N SER A 82 2.10 4.44 -5.72
CA SER A 82 2.89 3.25 -5.35
C SER A 82 4.04 3.00 -6.34
N GLN A 83 3.83 3.24 -7.63
CA GLN A 83 4.87 3.12 -8.65
C GLN A 83 5.95 4.20 -8.49
N ASN A 84 5.56 5.43 -8.16
CA ASN A 84 6.49 6.52 -7.86
C ASN A 84 7.32 6.19 -6.61
N ALA A 85 6.67 5.76 -5.52
CA ALA A 85 7.34 5.33 -4.30
C ALA A 85 8.32 4.17 -4.55
N LEU A 86 7.97 3.23 -5.43
CA LEU A 86 8.83 2.10 -5.78
C LEU A 86 10.07 2.57 -6.56
N ASN A 87 9.87 3.51 -7.49
CA ASN A 87 10.96 4.11 -8.26
C ASN A 87 11.91 4.89 -7.34
N GLU A 88 11.39 5.69 -6.41
CA GLU A 88 12.17 6.40 -5.39
C GLU A 88 12.93 5.42 -4.49
N ASN A 89 12.24 4.41 -3.96
CA ASN A 89 12.82 3.39 -3.08
C ASN A 89 14.07 2.75 -3.67
N ASN A 90 14.02 2.42 -4.97
CA ASN A 90 15.10 1.74 -5.69
C ASN A 90 16.31 2.65 -5.99
N GLN A 91 16.22 3.96 -5.77
CA GLN A 91 17.34 4.89 -5.95
C GLN A 91 18.23 4.99 -4.71
N PHE A 92 17.71 4.65 -3.53
CA PHE A 92 18.46 4.75 -2.29
C PHE A 92 19.43 3.59 -2.11
N THR A 93 20.68 3.90 -1.78
CA THR A 93 21.63 2.91 -1.25
C THR A 93 21.57 2.95 0.27
N VAL A 94 20.94 1.94 0.89
CA VAL A 94 20.81 1.84 2.36
C VAL A 94 21.89 0.94 2.98
N SER A 95 22.14 1.12 4.26
CA SER A 95 23.02 0.27 5.05
C SER A 95 22.50 -1.17 5.13
N PRO A 96 23.38 -2.17 5.37
CA PRO A 96 22.97 -3.57 5.50
C PRO A 96 21.80 -3.80 6.48
N ASP A 97 21.73 -3.00 7.56
CA ASP A 97 20.69 -3.11 8.58
C ASP A 97 19.29 -2.72 8.07
N LEU A 98 19.21 -1.90 7.02
CA LEU A 98 17.96 -1.45 6.40
C LEU A 98 17.60 -2.17 5.09
N GLN A 99 18.48 -3.01 4.54
CA GLN A 99 18.25 -3.66 3.23
C GLN A 99 16.99 -4.54 3.21
N GLU A 100 16.74 -5.32 4.27
CA GLU A 100 15.53 -6.14 4.33
C GLU A 100 14.28 -5.27 4.51
N ALA A 101 14.38 -4.15 5.25
CA ALA A 101 13.27 -3.20 5.38
C ALA A 101 12.92 -2.56 4.02
N GLN A 102 13.93 -2.13 3.26
CA GLN A 102 13.79 -1.58 1.90
C GLN A 102 13.16 -2.59 0.93
N LYS A 103 13.55 -3.86 1.03
CA LYS A 103 13.01 -4.93 0.20
C LYS A 103 11.55 -5.25 0.53
N GLU A 104 11.22 -5.38 1.82
CA GLU A 104 9.83 -5.61 2.26
C GLU A 104 8.93 -4.43 1.88
N TRP A 105 9.44 -3.19 1.93
CA TRP A 105 8.73 -2.02 1.44
C TRP A 105 8.46 -2.11 -0.06
N ALA A 106 9.45 -2.49 -0.87
CA ALA A 106 9.27 -2.69 -2.31
C ALA A 106 8.24 -3.79 -2.64
N LEU A 107 8.19 -4.88 -1.87
CA LEU A 107 7.18 -5.93 -2.04
C LEU A 107 5.78 -5.40 -1.72
N GLY A 108 5.62 -4.67 -0.61
CA GLY A 108 4.36 -4.02 -0.26
C GLY A 108 3.87 -3.04 -1.33
N LEU A 109 4.76 -2.24 -1.91
CA LEU A 109 4.41 -1.32 -2.99
C LEU A 109 3.95 -2.05 -4.27
N ASN A 110 4.58 -3.17 -4.62
CA ASN A 110 4.13 -3.99 -5.74
C ASN A 110 2.74 -4.60 -5.51
N ASP A 111 2.47 -5.03 -4.27
CA ASP A 111 1.13 -5.51 -3.91
C ASP A 111 0.11 -4.38 -3.96
N SER A 112 0.45 -3.18 -3.51
CA SER A 112 -0.41 -1.99 -3.62
C SER A 112 -0.76 -1.65 -5.07
N ILE A 113 0.22 -1.67 -5.99
CA ILE A 113 -0.03 -1.52 -7.43
C ILE A 113 -1.01 -2.60 -7.92
N SER A 114 -0.86 -3.82 -7.42
CA SER A 114 -1.72 -4.95 -7.80
C SER A 114 -3.14 -4.82 -7.23
N VAL A 115 -3.30 -4.28 -6.02
CA VAL A 115 -4.60 -3.89 -5.45
C VAL A 115 -5.29 -2.85 -6.35
N GLY A 116 -4.59 -1.79 -6.73
CA GLY A 116 -5.16 -0.77 -7.62
C GLY A 116 -5.58 -1.33 -8.98
N LYS A 117 -4.78 -2.24 -9.58
CA LYS A 117 -5.17 -2.94 -10.82
C LYS A 117 -6.40 -3.81 -10.64
N CYS A 118 -6.51 -4.50 -9.50
CA CYS A 118 -7.67 -5.30 -9.17
C CYS A 118 -8.94 -4.44 -9.08
N TYR A 119 -8.86 -3.23 -8.52
CA TYR A 119 -9.98 -2.28 -8.51
C TYR A 119 -10.41 -1.83 -9.91
N LEU A 120 -9.46 -1.58 -10.81
CA LEU A 120 -9.77 -1.27 -12.20
C LEU A 120 -10.45 -2.46 -12.92
N ASN A 121 -10.03 -3.69 -12.63
CA ASN A 121 -10.69 -4.90 -13.13
C ASN A 121 -12.11 -5.02 -12.60
N MET A 122 -12.31 -4.85 -11.30
CA MET A 122 -13.64 -4.86 -10.68
C MET A 122 -14.57 -3.83 -11.32
N SER A 123 -14.09 -2.59 -11.53
CA SER A 123 -14.84 -1.54 -12.22
C SER A 123 -15.26 -1.97 -13.64
N ASN A 124 -14.33 -2.53 -14.42
CA ASN A 124 -14.60 -3.00 -15.78
C ASN A 124 -15.57 -4.18 -15.80
N ASN A 125 -15.43 -5.13 -14.87
CA ASN A 125 -16.30 -6.29 -14.77
C ASN A 125 -17.71 -5.91 -14.32
N SER A 126 -17.85 -4.95 -13.39
CA SER A 126 -19.14 -4.38 -13.01
C SER A 126 -19.83 -3.71 -14.19
N LYS A 127 -19.12 -2.85 -14.93
CA LYS A 127 -19.65 -2.18 -16.13
C LYS A 127 -20.17 -3.17 -17.19
N ASN A 128 -19.56 -4.34 -17.28
CA ASN A 128 -19.92 -5.39 -18.23
C ASN A 128 -20.89 -6.43 -17.66
N ASN A 129 -21.38 -6.25 -16.43
CA ASN A 129 -22.21 -7.22 -15.69
C ASN A 129 -21.59 -8.63 -15.62
N ASN A 130 -20.26 -8.72 -15.51
CA ASN A 130 -19.52 -9.97 -15.43
C ASN A 130 -19.32 -10.40 -13.98
N GLU A 131 -20.39 -10.90 -13.35
CA GLU A 131 -20.40 -11.26 -11.92
C GLU A 131 -19.34 -12.31 -11.56
N THR A 132 -19.11 -13.32 -12.42
CA THR A 132 -18.10 -14.36 -12.17
C THR A 132 -16.70 -13.76 -12.03
N ALA A 133 -16.30 -12.90 -12.97
CA ALA A 133 -14.99 -12.26 -12.92
C ALA A 133 -14.87 -11.28 -11.74
N LEU A 134 -15.97 -10.60 -11.35
CA LEU A 134 -16.00 -9.76 -10.16
C LEU A 134 -15.71 -10.55 -8.87
N TYR A 135 -16.20 -11.79 -8.76
CA TYR A 135 -15.88 -12.67 -7.62
C TYR A 135 -14.42 -13.17 -7.66
N GLU A 136 -13.87 -13.42 -8.84
CA GLU A 136 -12.46 -13.79 -9.00
C GLU A 136 -11.55 -12.63 -8.57
N ASP A 137 -11.84 -11.41 -9.03
CA ASP A 137 -11.14 -10.18 -8.60
C ASP A 137 -11.22 -10.01 -7.07
N LEU A 138 -12.38 -10.28 -6.44
CA LEU A 138 -12.52 -10.17 -4.99
C LEU A 138 -11.62 -11.14 -4.22
N ASN A 139 -11.48 -12.37 -4.72
CA ASN A 139 -10.59 -13.36 -4.10
C ASN A 139 -9.13 -12.97 -4.27
N GLU A 140 -8.77 -12.44 -5.44
CA GLU A 140 -7.44 -11.92 -5.72
C GLU A 140 -7.10 -10.73 -4.81
N PHE A 141 -8.02 -9.77 -4.70
CA PHE A 141 -7.90 -8.61 -3.81
C PHE A 141 -7.66 -9.02 -2.35
N ASN A 142 -8.39 -10.01 -1.84
CA ASN A 142 -8.18 -10.53 -0.49
C ASN A 142 -6.76 -11.06 -0.27
N SER A 143 -6.25 -11.83 -1.23
CA SER A 143 -4.91 -12.41 -1.16
C SER A 143 -3.83 -11.33 -1.23
N ILE A 144 -3.93 -10.44 -2.22
CA ILE A 144 -2.96 -9.36 -2.44
C ILE A 144 -2.99 -8.38 -1.27
N GLY A 145 -4.16 -7.97 -0.80
CA GLY A 145 -4.28 -7.06 0.34
C GLY A 145 -3.64 -7.63 1.60
N SER A 146 -3.87 -8.92 1.89
CA SER A 146 -3.23 -9.58 3.04
C SER A 146 -1.71 -9.61 2.92
N SER A 147 -1.19 -9.87 1.72
CA SER A 147 0.25 -9.82 1.41
C SER A 147 0.82 -8.41 1.58
N MET A 148 0.14 -7.41 1.03
CA MET A 148 0.49 -5.99 1.14
C MET A 148 0.67 -5.56 2.59
N SER A 149 -0.34 -5.85 3.43
CA SER A 149 -0.30 -5.55 4.86
C SER A 149 0.86 -6.26 5.57
N ALA A 150 1.11 -7.53 5.26
CA ALA A 150 2.22 -8.28 5.85
C ALA A 150 3.57 -7.65 5.52
N HIS A 151 3.81 -7.32 4.24
CA HIS A 151 5.05 -6.71 3.78
C HIS A 151 5.27 -5.30 4.37
N MET A 152 4.23 -4.45 4.38
CA MET A 152 4.33 -3.10 4.94
C MET A 152 4.60 -3.11 6.45
N ASN A 153 3.94 -4.02 7.18
CA ASN A 153 4.19 -4.19 8.61
C ASN A 153 5.60 -4.70 8.90
N ARG A 154 6.10 -5.63 8.08
CA ARG A 154 7.45 -6.15 8.21
C ARG A 154 8.48 -5.08 7.90
N ALA A 155 8.28 -4.29 6.84
CA ALA A 155 9.14 -3.14 6.51
C ALA A 155 9.22 -2.13 7.66
N ALA A 156 8.07 -1.71 8.19
CA ALA A 156 7.99 -0.76 9.31
C ALA A 156 8.67 -1.32 10.58
N THR A 157 8.50 -2.62 10.87
CA THR A 157 9.13 -3.26 12.02
C THR A 157 10.65 -3.30 11.88
N LEU A 158 11.15 -3.72 10.72
CA LEU A 158 12.59 -3.80 10.45
C LEU A 158 13.25 -2.42 10.47
N ALA A 159 12.60 -1.40 9.91
CA ALA A 159 13.08 -0.02 9.95
C ALA A 159 13.22 0.50 11.40
N LYS A 160 12.25 0.21 12.27
CA LYS A 160 12.31 0.57 13.70
C LYS A 160 13.45 -0.13 14.45
N VAL A 161 13.63 -1.43 14.19
CA VAL A 161 14.73 -2.22 14.78
C VAL A 161 16.08 -1.64 14.39
N ALA A 162 16.29 -1.37 13.10
CA ALA A 162 17.54 -0.79 12.59
C ALA A 162 17.84 0.60 13.19
N GLN A 163 16.80 1.35 13.56
CA GLN A 163 16.93 2.68 14.18
C GLN A 163 17.07 2.63 15.72
N GLY A 164 17.08 1.43 16.33
CA GLY A 164 17.21 1.27 17.78
C GLY A 164 15.99 1.74 18.59
N THR A 165 14.80 1.67 18.00
CA THR A 165 13.54 2.18 18.59
C THR A 165 12.61 1.09 19.14
N VAL A 166 13.14 -0.12 19.38
CA VAL A 166 12.39 -1.30 19.88
C VAL A 166 12.91 -1.75 21.23
#